data_AF-A0A4P5TUL9-F1
#
_entry.id   AF-A0A4P5TUL9-F1
#
_cell.length_a   1.000
_cell.length_b   1.000
_cell.length_c   1.000
_cell.angle_alpha   90.00
_cell.angle_beta   90.00
_cell.angle_gamma   90.00
#
_symmetry.space_group_name_H-M   'P 1'
#
loop_
_entity.id
_entity.type
_entity.pdbx_description
1 polymer ?
#
loop_
_entity_poly.entity_id
_entity_poly.type
_entity_poly.pdbx_seq_one_letter_code
_entity_poly.pdbx_strand_id
1 'polypeptide(L)'
;MKILVTLLGLLNGIYMLADGIFVILKGKYIGPAKPGPWANVFYKLNIDVFKLGPVFIVFGLLWLTFLFGLWTNQTWTYLLGLVICILTLWYLPIGTIISVVILILMLSFKTKLGL
;
A
#
# COMPACT_ATOMS: atom_id res chain seq x y z
N MET A 1 1.72 9.19 -16.98
CA MET A 1 0.75 8.42 -16.17
C MET A 1 1.41 7.28 -15.42
N LYS A 2 2.12 6.37 -16.12
CA LYS A 2 2.87 5.26 -15.51
C LYS A 2 3.87 5.70 -14.44
N ILE A 3 4.59 6.80 -14.68
CA ILE A 3 5.52 7.41 -13.72
C ILE A 3 4.80 7.86 -12.43
N LEU A 4 3.63 8.51 -12.53
CA LEU A 4 2.86 8.94 -11.37
C LEU A 4 2.43 7.74 -10.51
N VAL A 5 1.88 6.69 -11.15
CA VAL A 5 1.54 5.42 -10.46
C VAL A 5 2.77 4.83 -9.77
N THR A 6 3.93 4.92 -10.41
CA THR A 6 5.20 4.43 -9.86
C THR A 6 5.62 5.22 -8.62
N LEU A 7 5.62 6.54 -8.68
CA LEU A 7 6.01 7.38 -7.55
C LEU A 7 5.08 7.16 -6.34
N LEU A 8 3.77 7.14 -6.58
CA LEU A 8 2.78 6.92 -5.52
C LEU A 8 2.87 5.48 -4.96
N GLY A 9 3.02 4.48 -5.82
CA GLY A 9 3.18 3.09 -5.41
C GLY A 9 4.48 2.85 -4.64
N LEU A 10 5.59 3.49 -5.03
CA LEU A 10 6.87 3.40 -4.31
C LEU A 10 6.76 4.05 -2.95
N LEU A 11 6.18 5.27 -2.89
CA LEU A 11 5.99 5.97 -1.62
C LEU A 11 5.17 5.12 -0.65
N ASN A 12 4.05 4.54 -1.10
CA ASN A 12 3.20 3.72 -0.25
C ASN A 12 3.86 2.38 0.11
N GLY A 13 4.40 1.67 -0.88
CA GLY A 13 4.99 0.34 -0.70
C GLY A 13 6.25 0.34 0.15
N ILE A 14 7.19 1.26 -0.12
CA ILE A 14 8.43 1.40 0.67
C ILE A 14 8.10 1.81 2.09
N TYR A 15 7.20 2.79 2.28
CA TYR A 15 6.85 3.23 3.62
C TYR A 15 6.20 2.10 4.42
N MET A 16 5.22 1.38 3.86
CA MET A 16 4.62 0.23 4.52
C MET A 16 5.64 -0.86 4.87
N LEU A 17 6.54 -1.18 3.94
CA LEU A 17 7.57 -2.19 4.15
C LEU A 17 8.53 -1.78 5.29
N ALA A 18 9.05 -0.55 5.23
CA ALA A 18 9.97 -0.04 6.23
C ALA A 18 9.31 0.06 7.61
N ASP A 19 8.09 0.58 7.66
CA ASP A 19 7.33 0.75 8.91
C ASP A 19 6.95 -0.60 9.54
N GLY A 20 6.58 -1.59 8.72
CA GLY A 20 6.33 -2.97 9.14
C GLY A 20 7.57 -3.66 9.71
N ILE A 21 8.74 -3.48 9.09
CA ILE A 21 10.01 -3.97 9.63
C ILE A 21 10.35 -3.23 10.94
N PHE A 22 10.16 -1.92 10.96
CA PHE A 22 10.52 -1.09 12.11
C PHE A 22 9.70 -1.45 13.35
N VAL A 23 8.38 -1.67 13.23
CA VAL A 23 7.53 -2.05 14.37
C VAL A 23 7.90 -3.43 14.93
N ILE A 24 8.31 -4.38 14.08
CA ILE A 24 8.78 -5.69 14.55
C ILE A 24 10.08 -5.55 15.35
N LEU A 25 11.00 -4.71 14.90
CA LEU A 25 12.31 -4.55 15.53
C LEU A 25 12.29 -3.63 16.76
N LYS A 26 11.39 -2.64 16.80
CA LYS A 26 11.38 -1.57 17.81
C LYS A 26 10.14 -1.58 18.70
N GLY A 27 9.15 -2.42 18.42
CA GLY A 27 7.89 -2.47 19.16
C GLY A 27 7.01 -1.22 18.99
N LYS A 28 7.34 -0.34 18.03
CA LYS A 28 6.58 0.88 17.72
C LYS A 28 6.71 1.24 16.25
N TYR A 29 5.71 1.90 15.70
CA TYR A 29 5.73 2.43 14.34
C TYR A 29 6.64 3.67 14.23
N ILE A 30 7.01 4.02 13.01
CA ILE A 30 7.77 5.23 12.69
C ILE A 30 6.90 6.45 12.98
N GLY A 31 7.44 7.38 13.78
CA GLY A 31 6.77 8.63 14.15
C GLY A 31 6.28 8.64 15.61
N PRO A 32 5.10 9.23 15.89
CA PRO A 32 4.63 9.43 17.25
C PRO A 32 4.25 8.12 17.96
N ALA A 33 4.16 8.16 19.30
CA ALA A 33 3.83 6.97 20.10
C ALA A 33 2.47 6.36 19.77
N LYS A 34 1.48 7.20 19.43
CA LYS A 34 0.18 6.75 18.92
C LYS A 34 0.27 6.59 17.40
N PRO A 35 -0.03 5.41 16.84
CA PRO A 35 -0.03 5.22 15.39
C PRO A 35 -1.08 6.09 14.68
N GLY A 36 -0.96 6.18 13.36
CA GLY A 36 -1.81 7.02 12.52
C GLY A 36 -3.31 6.66 12.57
N PRO A 37 -4.18 7.47 11.93
CA PRO A 37 -5.63 7.31 11.99
C PRO A 37 -6.17 5.93 11.62
N TRP A 38 -5.47 5.22 10.72
CA TRP A 38 -5.76 3.83 10.34
C TRP A 38 -5.86 2.89 11.56
N ALA A 39 -5.10 3.14 12.62
CA ALA A 39 -5.08 2.28 13.81
C ALA A 39 -6.43 2.27 14.54
N ASN A 40 -7.23 3.33 14.42
CA ASN A 40 -8.57 3.37 15.00
C ASN A 40 -9.51 2.31 14.42
N VAL A 41 -9.29 1.88 13.18
CA VAL A 41 -10.08 0.79 12.57
C VAL A 41 -9.84 -0.51 13.33
N PHE A 42 -8.58 -0.81 13.66
CA PHE A 42 -8.17 -2.03 14.37
C PHE A 42 -8.45 -1.96 15.86
N TYR A 43 -8.31 -0.79 16.48
CA TYR A 43 -8.70 -0.61 17.88
C TYR A 43 -10.18 -0.91 18.11
N LYS A 44 -11.06 -0.54 17.17
CA LYS A 44 -12.48 -0.91 17.23
C LYS A 44 -12.73 -2.42 17.15
N LEU A 45 -11.80 -3.16 16.58
CA LEU A 45 -11.83 -4.62 16.47
C LEU A 45 -11.07 -5.32 17.62
N ASN A 46 -10.60 -4.57 18.62
CA ASN A 46 -9.75 -5.06 19.71
C ASN A 46 -8.45 -5.75 19.22
N ILE A 47 -7.91 -5.31 18.08
CA ILE A 47 -6.67 -5.85 17.53
C ILE A 47 -5.49 -5.00 18.04
N ASP A 48 -4.45 -5.68 18.53
CA ASP A 48 -3.18 -5.05 18.88
C ASP A 48 -2.43 -4.63 17.60
N VAL A 49 -2.44 -3.32 17.33
CA VAL A 49 -1.85 -2.76 16.13
C VAL A 49 -0.34 -2.96 16.06
N PHE A 50 0.37 -3.08 17.19
CA PHE A 50 1.83 -3.26 17.17
C PHE A 50 2.24 -4.65 16.68
N LYS A 51 1.29 -5.60 16.57
CA LYS A 51 1.50 -6.92 15.97
C LYS A 51 1.22 -6.96 14.47
N LEU A 52 0.78 -5.85 13.86
CA LEU A 52 0.45 -5.80 12.43
C LEU A 52 1.67 -5.63 11.52
N GLY A 53 2.88 -5.57 12.05
CA GLY A 53 4.12 -5.46 11.25
C GLY A 53 4.18 -6.41 10.03
N PRO A 54 3.89 -7.73 10.17
CA PRO A 54 3.86 -8.65 9.04
C PRO A 54 2.85 -8.26 7.95
N VAL A 55 1.68 -7.72 8.34
CA VAL A 55 0.67 -7.24 7.38
C VAL A 55 1.24 -6.09 6.56
N PHE A 56 1.87 -5.11 7.23
CA PHE A 56 2.52 -3.98 6.56
C PHE A 56 3.62 -4.43 5.59
N ILE A 57 4.44 -5.41 5.98
CA ILE A 57 5.48 -5.99 5.12
C ILE A 57 4.86 -6.64 3.87
N VAL A 58 3.82 -7.47 4.05
CA VAL A 58 3.14 -8.14 2.93
C VAL A 58 2.56 -7.10 1.96
N PHE A 59 1.86 -6.08 2.45
CA PHE A 59 1.34 -5.02 1.60
C PHE A 59 2.45 -4.23 0.91
N GLY A 60 3.53 -3.91 1.62
CA GLY A 60 4.70 -3.25 1.03
C GLY A 60 5.30 -4.04 -0.13
N LEU A 61 5.50 -5.35 0.04
CA LEU A 61 5.98 -6.24 -1.02
C LEU A 61 4.99 -6.38 -2.17
N LEU A 62 3.68 -6.44 -1.90
CA LEU A 62 2.66 -6.48 -2.94
C LEU A 62 2.66 -5.21 -3.79
N TRP A 63 2.80 -4.03 -3.18
CA TRP A 63 2.95 -2.76 -3.90
C TRP A 63 4.19 -2.74 -4.78
N LEU A 64 5.34 -3.19 -4.27
CA LEU A 64 6.58 -3.28 -5.05
C LEU A 64 6.48 -4.30 -6.19
N THR A 65 5.81 -5.43 -5.95
CA THR A 65 5.56 -6.47 -6.96
C THR A 65 4.64 -5.94 -8.06
N PHE A 66 3.59 -5.20 -7.70
CA PHE A 66 2.73 -4.51 -8.66
C PHE A 66 3.53 -3.55 -9.54
N LEU A 67 4.42 -2.75 -8.97
CA LEU A 67 5.26 -1.85 -9.74
C LEU A 67 6.23 -2.59 -10.66
N PHE A 68 6.81 -3.70 -10.19
CA PHE A 68 7.63 -4.56 -11.04
C PHE A 68 6.82 -5.09 -12.24
N GLY A 69 5.63 -5.62 -11.99
CA GLY A 69 4.72 -6.09 -13.04
C GLY A 69 4.35 -4.98 -14.03
N LEU A 70 4.09 -3.77 -13.52
CA LEU A 70 3.76 -2.59 -14.31
C LEU A 70 4.88 -2.25 -15.28
N TRP A 71 6.13 -2.23 -14.84
CA TRP A 71 7.26 -1.90 -15.71
C TRP A 71 7.68 -3.04 -16.64
N THR A 72 7.40 -4.29 -16.28
CA THR A 72 7.69 -5.47 -17.10
C THR A 72 6.50 -5.92 -17.96
N ASN A 73 5.40 -5.16 -17.97
CA ASN A 73 4.17 -5.41 -18.72
C ASN A 73 3.59 -6.82 -18.50
N GLN A 74 3.62 -7.31 -17.27
CA GLN A 74 3.09 -8.63 -16.93
C GLN A 74 1.56 -8.64 -16.99
N THR A 75 0.98 -9.73 -17.48
CA THR A 75 -0.47 -9.88 -17.65
C THR A 75 -1.25 -9.84 -16.34
N TRP A 76 -0.65 -10.29 -15.24
CA TRP A 76 -1.26 -10.28 -13.91
C TRP A 76 -1.28 -8.89 -13.24
N THR A 77 -0.53 -7.92 -13.77
CA THR A 77 -0.35 -6.61 -13.13
C THR A 77 -1.66 -5.88 -12.94
N TYR A 78 -2.55 -5.92 -13.94
CA TYR A 78 -3.83 -5.23 -13.86
C TYR A 78 -4.68 -5.78 -12.71
N LEU A 79 -4.83 -7.11 -12.64
CA LEU A 79 -5.60 -7.73 -11.57
C LEU A 79 -4.98 -7.50 -10.20
N LEU A 80 -3.66 -7.66 -10.08
CA LEU A 80 -2.97 -7.41 -8.81
C LEU A 80 -3.17 -5.95 -8.36
N GLY A 81 -2.97 -4.99 -9.26
CA GLY A 81 -3.13 -3.57 -8.96
C GLY A 81 -4.54 -3.21 -8.46
N LEU A 82 -5.58 -3.75 -9.10
CA LEU A 82 -6.97 -3.56 -8.62
C LEU A 82 -7.17 -4.13 -7.22
N VAL A 83 -6.74 -5.37 -6.99
CA VAL A 83 -6.90 -6.06 -5.70
C VAL A 83 -6.15 -5.31 -4.60
N ILE A 84 -4.89 -4.94 -4.81
CA ILE A 84 -4.10 -4.27 -3.77
C ILE A 84 -4.62 -2.86 -3.47
N CYS A 85 -5.17 -2.14 -4.47
CA CYS A 85 -5.77 -0.82 -4.23
C CYS A 85 -6.98 -0.95 -3.30
N ILE A 86 -7.86 -1.92 -3.54
CA ILE A 86 -9.04 -2.17 -2.69
C ILE A 86 -8.61 -2.61 -1.29
N LEU A 87 -7.67 -3.56 -1.21
CA LEU A 87 -7.19 -4.09 0.06
C LEU A 87 -6.40 -3.06 0.88
N THR A 88 -5.89 -1.98 0.29
CA THR A 88 -5.14 -0.93 0.99
C THR A 88 -6.02 0.21 1.51
N LEU A 89 -7.33 0.22 1.21
CA LEU A 89 -8.23 1.32 1.60
C LEU A 89 -8.35 1.56 3.11
N TRP A 90 -7.99 0.58 3.95
CA TRP A 90 -7.95 0.74 5.41
C TRP A 90 -6.80 1.64 5.88
N TYR A 91 -5.76 1.87 5.06
CA TYR A 91 -4.55 2.61 5.43
C TYR A 91 -4.76 4.14 5.38
N LEU A 92 -5.65 4.63 6.26
CA LEU A 92 -6.10 6.01 6.32
C LEU A 92 -5.04 7.00 6.86
N PRO A 93 -5.00 8.25 6.33
CA PRO A 93 -5.66 8.70 5.11
C PRO A 93 -4.79 8.47 3.85
N ILE A 94 -3.46 8.48 4.02
CA ILE A 94 -2.51 8.60 2.91
C ILE A 94 -2.58 7.38 1.97
N GLY A 95 -2.56 6.17 2.53
CA GLY A 95 -2.68 4.93 1.75
C GLY A 95 -3.98 4.84 0.97
N THR A 96 -5.07 5.25 1.61
CA THR A 96 -6.40 5.29 0.97
C THR A 96 -6.41 6.26 -0.21
N ILE A 97 -5.90 7.48 -0.05
CA ILE A 97 -5.84 8.48 -1.13
C ILE A 97 -5.00 7.94 -2.29
N ILE A 98 -3.81 7.42 -2.00
CA ILE A 98 -2.92 6.83 -3.02
C ILE A 98 -3.64 5.70 -3.77
N SER A 99 -4.29 4.80 -3.04
CA SER A 99 -4.99 3.65 -3.61
C SER A 99 -6.15 4.07 -4.50
N VAL A 100 -6.96 5.05 -4.06
CA VAL A 100 -8.08 5.58 -4.86
C VAL A 100 -7.58 6.27 -6.13
N VAL A 101 -6.53 7.08 -6.04
CA VAL A 101 -5.95 7.75 -7.21
C VAL A 101 -5.44 6.72 -8.22
N ILE A 102 -4.67 5.73 -7.77
CA ILE A 102 -4.14 4.68 -8.66
C ILE A 102 -5.29 3.84 -9.24
N LEU A 103 -6.31 3.49 -8.46
CA LEU A 103 -7.48 2.75 -8.92
C LEU A 103 -8.21 3.50 -10.05
N ILE A 104 -8.47 4.80 -9.87
CA ILE A 104 -9.08 5.64 -10.91
C ILE A 104 -8.19 5.67 -12.17
N LEU A 105 -6.88 5.85 -12.01
CA LEU A 105 -5.96 5.87 -13.14
C LEU A 105 -5.95 4.53 -13.91
N MET A 106 -5.99 3.41 -13.20
CA MET A 106 -6.05 2.07 -13.82
C MET A 106 -7.37 1.81 -14.55
N LEU A 107 -8.50 2.24 -13.98
CA LEU A 107 -9.82 2.07 -14.60
C LEU A 107 -10.02 2.97 -15.82
N SER A 108 -9.55 4.22 -15.76
CA SER A 108 -9.77 5.21 -16.83
C SER A 108 -8.71 5.20 -17.93
N PHE A 109 -7.48 4.73 -17.65
CA PHE A 109 -6.34 4.88 -18.55
C PHE A 109 -5.51 3.61 -18.73
N LYS A 110 -6.15 2.45 -18.62
CA LYS A 110 -5.55 1.12 -18.75
C LYS A 110 -4.54 1.02 -19.90
N THR A 111 -4.95 1.35 -21.13
CA THR A 111 -4.09 1.28 -22.33
C THR A 111 -2.88 2.22 -22.26
N LYS A 112 -3.04 3.42 -21.70
CA LYS A 112 -1.93 4.39 -21.52
C LYS A 112 -0.94 3.98 -20.42
N LEU A 113 -1.32 3.04 -19.56
CA LEU A 113 -0.45 2.46 -18.54
C LEU A 113 0.30 1.21 -19.04
N GLY A 114 -0.06 0.68 -20.21
CA GLY A 114 0.47 -0.58 -20.73
C GLY A 114 -0.08 -1.81 -20.00
N LEU A 115 -1.35 -1.73 -19.57
CA LEU A 115 -2.07 -2.78 -18.83
C LEU A 115 -3.24 -3.37 -19.64
#